data_AF-A0AAW0KI10-F1
#
_entry.id   AF-A0AAW0KI10-F1
#
_cell.length_a   1.000
_cell.length_b   1.000
_cell.length_c   1.000
_cell.angle_alpha   90.00
_cell.angle_beta   90.00
_cell.angle_gamma   90.00
#
_symmetry.space_group_name_H-M   'P 1'
#
loop_
_entity.id
_entity.type
_entity.pdbx_description
1 polymer ?
#
loop_
_entity_poly.entity_id
_entity_poly.type
_entity_poly.pdbx_seq_one_letter_code
_entity_poly.pdbx_strand_id
1 'polypeptide(L)'
;LSTVATLIAPYGGIWQVGLKKADSNIWFCNGWQDFVEYHSICYGYILVFRYEGNSSFHVLIFNKTATEIQYPLRKNCKLEDHQVEIIYLDENDTNSS
;
A
#
# COMPACT_ATOMS: atom_id res chain seq x y z
N LEU A 1 -9.39 -23.27 0.77
CA LEU A 1 -9.35 -21.82 0.47
C LEU A 1 -8.76 -21.14 1.70
N SER A 2 -7.77 -20.26 1.54
CA SER A 2 -7.27 -19.48 2.67
C SER A 2 -8.39 -18.59 3.21
N THR A 3 -8.42 -18.37 4.53
CA THR A 3 -9.34 -17.42 5.18
C THR A 3 -8.75 -16.00 5.27
N VAL A 4 -7.50 -15.83 4.83
CA VAL A 4 -6.75 -14.57 4.85
C VAL A 4 -5.99 -14.41 3.54
N ALA A 5 -5.90 -13.18 3.05
CA ALA A 5 -5.04 -12.78 1.95
C ALA A 5 -3.95 -11.82 2.44
N THR A 6 -2.81 -11.87 1.76
CA THR A 6 -1.73 -10.90 1.93
C THR A 6 -1.81 -9.88 0.81
N LEU A 7 -1.92 -8.59 1.15
CA LEU A 7 -1.81 -7.49 0.20
C LEU A 7 -0.44 -6.82 0.39
N ILE A 8 0.31 -6.71 -0.70
CA ILE A 8 1.64 -6.12 -0.75
C ILE A 8 1.56 -4.83 -1.56
N ALA A 9 1.46 -3.71 -0.87
CA ALA A 9 1.60 -2.38 -1.44
C ALA A 9 3.08 -2.06 -1.69
N PRO A 10 3.39 -1.10 -2.59
CA PRO A 10 4.75 -0.59 -2.79
C PRO A 10 5.45 -0.18 -1.50
N TYR A 11 6.79 -0.20 -1.54
CA TYR A 11 7.66 0.15 -0.42
C TYR A 11 7.45 -0.68 0.86
N GLY A 12 7.06 -1.95 0.70
CA GLY A 12 6.99 -2.92 1.81
C GLY A 12 5.74 -2.81 2.67
N GLY A 13 4.67 -2.19 2.16
CA GLY A 13 3.37 -2.14 2.81
C GLY A 13 2.67 -3.51 2.80
N ILE A 14 2.93 -4.36 3.79
CA ILE A 14 2.27 -5.66 3.93
C ILE A 14 1.03 -5.53 4.82
N TRP A 15 -0.09 -6.07 4.34
CA TRP A 15 -1.40 -6.07 5.00
C TRP A 15 -2.00 -7.48 4.98
N GLN A 16 -2.57 -7.91 6.11
CA GLN A 16 -3.34 -9.14 6.20
C GLN A 16 -4.83 -8.78 6.19
N VAL A 17 -5.58 -9.30 5.23
CA VAL A 17 -7.01 -9.05 5.10
C VAL A 17 -7.78 -10.36 5.10
N GLY A 18 -8.89 -10.42 5.81
CA GLY A 18 -9.77 -11.57 5.84
C GLY A 18 -10.38 -11.83 4.47
N LEU A 19 -10.57 -13.11 4.14
CA LEU A 19 -11.30 -13.58 2.97
C LEU A 19 -12.58 -14.30 3.41
N LYS A 20 -13.70 -13.93 2.80
CA LYS A 20 -14.97 -14.64 2.93
C LYS A 20 -15.45 -15.10 1.56
N LYS A 21 -15.69 -16.40 1.41
CA LYS A 21 -16.43 -16.92 0.26
C LYS A 21 -17.92 -16.81 0.55
N ALA A 22 -18.65 -16.16 -0.33
CA ALA A 22 -20.12 -16.11 -0.32
C ALA A 22 -20.59 -16.37 -1.75
N ASP A 23 -21.38 -17.43 -1.92
CA ASP A 23 -21.81 -17.93 -3.23
C ASP A 23 -20.60 -18.24 -4.15
N SER A 24 -20.58 -17.65 -5.34
CA SER A 24 -19.47 -17.73 -6.31
C SER A 24 -18.40 -16.65 -6.12
N ASN A 25 -18.55 -15.77 -5.13
CA ASN A 25 -17.71 -14.60 -4.94
C ASN A 25 -16.77 -14.75 -3.74
N ILE A 26 -15.65 -14.04 -3.80
CA ILE A 26 -14.68 -13.92 -2.71
C ILE A 26 -14.61 -12.44 -2.33
N TRP A 27 -14.74 -12.17 -1.03
CA TRP A 27 -14.80 -10.83 -0.47
C TRP A 27 -13.62 -10.61 0.48
N PHE A 28 -12.97 -9.45 0.38
CA PHE A 28 -12.13 -8.94 1.46
C PHE A 28 -13.02 -8.43 2.60
N CYS A 29 -12.69 -8.77 3.84
CA CYS A 29 -13.48 -8.39 5.02
C CYS A 29 -12.63 -7.76 6.12
N ASN A 30 -12.29 -8.48 7.18
CA ASN A 30 -11.53 -7.97 8.32
C ASN A 30 -10.19 -7.38 7.83
N GLY A 31 -9.82 -6.19 8.30
CA GLY A 31 -8.60 -5.49 7.88
C GLY A 31 -8.69 -4.77 6.51
N TRP A 32 -9.74 -5.00 5.72
CA TRP A 32 -9.94 -4.27 4.45
C TRP A 32 -10.20 -2.78 4.68
N GLN A 33 -11.04 -2.44 5.65
CA GLN A 33 -11.35 -1.06 5.99
C GLN A 33 -10.09 -0.31 6.45
N ASP A 34 -9.26 -0.93 7.30
CA ASP A 34 -7.99 -0.35 7.76
C ASP A 34 -7.04 -0.07 6.59
N PHE A 35 -6.97 -1.00 5.61
CA PHE A 35 -6.19 -0.81 4.38
C PHE A 35 -6.70 0.37 3.54
N VAL A 36 -8.02 0.51 3.40
CA VAL A 36 -8.67 1.61 2.66
C VAL A 36 -8.42 2.95 3.34
N GLU A 37 -8.59 3.03 4.65
CA GLU A 37 -8.41 4.25 5.43
C GLU A 37 -6.94 4.71 5.43
N TYR A 38 -6.00 3.79 5.62
CA TYR A 38 -4.56 4.10 5.62
C TYR A 38 -4.09 4.73 4.31
N HIS A 39 -4.58 4.24 3.17
CA HIS A 39 -4.23 4.77 1.85
C HIS A 39 -5.19 5.86 1.36
N SER A 40 -6.12 6.33 2.21
CA SER A 40 -7.13 7.33 1.87
C SER A 40 -7.90 7.00 0.58
N ILE A 41 -8.19 5.71 0.36
CA ILE A 41 -8.85 5.24 -0.85
C ILE A 41 -10.30 5.70 -0.84
N CYS A 42 -10.70 6.39 -1.90
CA CYS A 42 -12.04 6.93 -2.04
C CYS A 42 -12.73 6.36 -3.27
N TYR A 43 -14.05 6.59 -3.38
CA TYR A 43 -14.81 6.28 -4.59
C TYR A 43 -14.11 6.83 -5.84
N GLY A 44 -14.03 6.02 -6.90
CA GLY A 44 -13.38 6.36 -8.17
C GLY A 44 -11.88 6.07 -8.23
N TYR A 45 -11.28 5.54 -7.14
CA TYR A 45 -9.91 5.02 -7.18
C TYR A 45 -9.88 3.66 -7.90
N ILE A 46 -8.76 3.35 -8.52
CA ILE A 46 -8.55 2.10 -9.26
C ILE A 46 -7.49 1.29 -8.51
N LEU A 47 -7.83 0.04 -8.18
CA LEU A 47 -6.92 -0.89 -7.52
C LEU A 47 -6.58 -2.02 -8.50
N VAL A 48 -5.29 -2.24 -8.73
CA VAL A 48 -4.80 -3.32 -9.59
C VAL A 48 -4.19 -4.40 -8.70
N PHE A 49 -4.75 -5.60 -8.74
CA PHE A 49 -4.28 -6.76 -7.99
C PHE A 49 -3.53 -7.70 -8.92
N ARG A 50 -2.26 -7.95 -8.65
CA ARG A 50 -1.47 -9.00 -9.30
C ARG A 50 -1.39 -10.20 -8.36
N TYR A 51 -1.95 -11.32 -8.77
CA TYR A 51 -1.98 -12.54 -7.97
C TYR A 51 -0.65 -13.31 -8.06
N GLU A 52 -0.07 -13.62 -6.90
CA GLU A 52 1.22 -14.32 -6.78
C GLU A 52 1.07 -15.78 -6.30
N GLY A 53 -0.16 -16.28 -6.21
CA GLY A 53 -0.43 -17.57 -5.55
C GLY A 53 -0.63 -17.42 -4.04
N ASN A 54 -1.05 -18.51 -3.37
CA ASN A 54 -1.19 -18.57 -1.91
C ASN A 54 -2.01 -17.44 -1.28
N SER A 55 -3.03 -16.93 -1.98
CA SER A 55 -3.82 -15.77 -1.54
C SER A 55 -2.97 -14.51 -1.30
N SER A 56 -1.85 -14.37 -2.01
CA SER A 56 -0.98 -13.19 -1.97
C SER A 56 -1.18 -12.35 -3.23
N PHE A 57 -1.24 -11.03 -3.04
CA PHE A 57 -1.46 -10.07 -4.12
C PHE A 57 -0.53 -8.87 -3.96
N HIS A 58 0.17 -8.50 -5.03
CA HIS A 58 0.68 -7.13 -5.14
C HIS A 58 -0.47 -6.19 -5.50
N VAL A 59 -0.52 -5.03 -4.87
CA VAL A 59 -1.58 -4.05 -5.07
C VAL A 59 -0.99 -2.71 -5.47
N LEU A 60 -1.42 -2.19 -6.61
CA LEU A 60 -1.16 -0.81 -7.01
C LEU A 60 -2.45 0.00 -6.87
N ILE A 61 -2.35 1.22 -6.35
CA ILE A 61 -3.49 2.09 -6.08
C ILE A 61 -3.34 3.36 -6.91
N PHE A 62 -4.31 3.61 -7.79
CA PHE A 62 -4.39 4.83 -8.59
C PHE A 62 -5.55 5.68 -8.12
N ASN A 63 -5.32 6.98 -8.00
CA ASN A 63 -6.35 7.95 -7.68
C ASN A 63 -7.33 8.14 -8.85
N LYS A 64 -8.28 9.06 -8.69
CA LYS A 64 -9.31 9.38 -9.68
C LYS A 64 -8.77 9.86 -11.03
N THR A 65 -7.53 10.34 -11.10
CA THR A 65 -6.88 10.77 -12.34
C THR A 65 -6.07 9.66 -13.01
N ALA A 66 -6.24 8.40 -12.57
CA ALA A 66 -5.45 7.25 -12.99
C ALA A 66 -3.95 7.44 -12.73
N THR A 67 -3.59 8.25 -11.74
CA THR A 67 -2.21 8.47 -11.30
C THR A 67 -1.96 7.63 -10.05
N GLU A 68 -0.85 6.91 -10.00
CA GLU A 68 -0.49 6.12 -8.82
C GLU A 68 -0.33 7.04 -7.60
N ILE A 69 -0.87 6.62 -6.46
CA ILE A 69 -0.76 7.40 -5.22
C ILE A 69 0.66 7.35 -4.68
N GLN A 70 1.01 8.32 -3.85
CA GLN A 70 2.20 8.22 -3.01
C GLN A 70 1.89 7.34 -1.81
N TYR A 71 2.77 6.39 -1.52
CA TYR A 71 2.65 5.52 -0.37
C TYR A 71 3.47 6.09 0.79
N PRO A 72 2.98 5.99 2.03
CA PRO A 72 3.77 6.39 3.19
C PRO A 72 5.06 5.57 3.28
N LEU A 73 6.19 6.24 3.45
CA LEU A 73 7.46 5.56 3.73
C LEU A 73 7.36 4.83 5.07
N ARG A 74 7.59 3.52 5.07
CA ARG A 74 7.79 2.79 6.32
C ARG A 74 9.15 3.21 6.87
N LYS A 75 9.14 3.88 8.03
CA LYS A 75 10.33 4.44 8.71
C LYS A 75 11.47 3.44 8.98
N ASN A 76 11.25 2.14 8.81
CA ASN A 76 12.23 1.07 9.05
C ASN A 76 12.51 0.18 7.83
N CYS A 77 12.11 0.58 6.61
CA CYS A 77 12.60 -0.11 5.42
C CYS A 77 14.09 0.19 5.27
N LYS A 78 14.95 -0.69 5.78
CA LYS A 78 16.32 -0.79 5.31
C LYS A 78 16.22 -1.10 3.82
N LEU A 79 16.41 -0.07 3.00
CA LEU A 79 16.61 -0.22 1.57
C LEU A 79 17.90 -1.03 1.44
N GLU A 80 17.79 -2.31 1.15
CA GLU A 80 18.95 -3.09 0.72
C GLU A 80 19.35 -2.56 -0.66
N ASP A 81 20.49 -1.87 -0.65
CA ASP A 81 21.36 -1.44 -1.75
C ASP A 81 20.71 -1.40 -3.15
N HIS A 82 20.32 -0.20 -3.59
CA HIS A 82 20.99 0.54 -4.67
C HIS A 82 20.23 1.87 -4.91
N GLN A 83 20.78 2.95 -4.33
CA GLN A 83 20.63 4.39 -4.67
C GLN A 83 19.23 5.04 -4.56
N VAL A 84 19.00 5.80 -3.48
CA VAL A 84 18.63 7.24 -3.52
C VAL A 84 19.03 7.86 -2.17
N GLU A 85 19.97 8.81 -2.16
CA GLU A 85 20.15 9.74 -1.03
C GLU A 85 18.92 10.65 -0.96
N ILE A 86 18.04 10.45 0.01
CA ILE A 86 17.06 11.48 0.37
C ILE A 86 17.80 12.47 1.27
N ILE A 87 18.35 13.53 0.66
CA ILE A 87 18.75 14.73 1.38
C ILE A 87 17.50 15.36 1.98
N TYR A 88 17.40 15.33 3.32
CA TYR A 88 16.47 16.19 4.03
C TYR A 88 16.97 17.62 3.85
N LEU A 89 16.25 18.44 3.08
CA LEU A 89 16.44 19.89 3.12
C LEU A 89 15.85 20.38 4.43
N ASP A 90 16.70 20.61 5.43
CA ASP A 90 16.28 21.28 6.66
C ASP A 90 16.13 22.78 6.33
N GLU A 91 14.89 23.27 6.26
CA GLU A 91 14.55 24.67 5.98
C GLU A 91 14.85 25.61 7.17
N ASN A 92 16.00 25.48 7.83
CA ASN A 92 16.33 26.34 8.99
C ASN A 92 17.67 27.06 8.94
N ASP A 93 18.49 26.93 7.90
CA ASP A 93 19.67 27.79 7.76
C ASP A 93 19.34 29.06 6.98
N THR A 94 18.52 29.91 7.59
CA THR A 94 18.58 31.36 7.36
C THR A 94 18.44 32.04 8.72
N ASN A 95 19.57 32.17 9.43
CA ASN A 95 19.97 33.36 10.18
C ASN A 95 21.20 33.06 11.06
N SER A 96 22.36 33.53 10.65
CA SER A 96 23.14 34.43 11.51
C SER A 96 24.12 35.22 10.65
N SER A 97 24.09 36.53 10.87
CA SER A 97 25.14 37.48 10.50
C SER A 97 26.46 37.15 11.18
#